data_AF-A0A382VTE3-F1
#
_entry.id   AF-A0A382VTE3-F1
#
_cell.length_a   1.000
_cell.length_b   1.000
_cell.length_c   1.000
_cell.angle_alpha   90.00
_cell.angle_beta   90.00
_cell.angle_gamma   90.00
#
_symmetry.space_group_name_H-M   'P 1'
#
loop_
_entity.id
_entity.type
_entity.pdbx_description
1 polymer ?
#
loop_
_entity_poly.entity_id
_entity_poly.type
_entity_poly.pdbx_seq_one_letter_code
_entity_poly.pdbx_strand_id
1 'polypeptide(L)'
;MGENGLWLIGLGPGDLQQMTVAALDAARSADYRYLEGYTALLPPDELVNMEGLIGPWELRMRSAVEEPHDLLSLAQTAKVALLVVVDPLQATTHVDLQIRCEEMGLPCHVEHGVSIT
;
A
#
# COMPACT_ATOMS: atom_id res chain seq x y z
N MET A 1 16.71 -3.76 -14.59
CA MET A 1 16.50 -3.81 -13.13
C MET A 1 15.26 -2.99 -12.87
N GLY A 2 14.23 -3.58 -12.27
CA GLY A 2 13.01 -2.84 -11.91
C GLY A 2 13.30 -1.83 -10.81
N GLU A 3 12.43 -0.83 -10.67
CA GLU A 3 12.48 0.12 -9.56
C GLU A 3 12.18 -0.60 -8.24
N ASN A 4 12.98 -0.35 -7.20
CA ASN A 4 12.80 -0.85 -5.84
C ASN A 4 12.35 0.28 -4.92
N GLY A 5 11.68 -0.06 -3.82
CA GLY A 5 11.15 0.93 -2.87
C GLY A 5 9.81 0.53 -2.28
N LEU A 6 9.26 1.43 -1.47
CA LEU A 6 7.94 1.31 -0.86
C LEU A 6 6.95 2.25 -1.55
N TRP A 7 5.81 1.70 -1.98
CA TRP A 7 4.66 2.46 -2.48
C TRP A 7 3.53 2.38 -1.47
N LEU A 8 3.14 3.52 -0.92
CA LEU A 8 1.92 3.67 -0.13
C LEU A 8 0.78 4.00 -1.11
N ILE A 9 -0.21 3.13 -1.22
CA ILE A 9 -1.24 3.21 -2.29
C ILE A 9 -2.63 3.30 -1.68
N GLY A 10 -3.33 4.39 -1.95
CA GLY A 10 -4.72 4.56 -1.58
C GLY A 10 -5.68 3.81 -2.50
N LEU A 11 -6.53 2.97 -1.92
CA LEU A 11 -7.55 2.22 -2.65
C LEU A 11 -8.85 3.00 -2.86
N GLY A 12 -9.05 4.09 -2.12
CA GLY A 12 -10.33 4.78 -2.07
C GLY A 12 -11.31 4.19 -1.03
N PRO A 13 -12.55 4.71 -0.95
CA PRO A 13 -13.43 4.52 0.21
C PRO A 13 -14.23 3.20 0.22
N GLY A 14 -13.84 2.20 -0.58
CA GLY A 14 -14.50 0.88 -0.58
C GLY A 14 -15.02 0.39 -1.94
N ASP A 15 -14.76 1.11 -3.02
CA ASP A 15 -15.03 0.68 -4.40
C ASP A 15 -13.74 0.83 -5.21
N LEU A 16 -13.14 -0.29 -5.62
CA LEU A 16 -11.85 -0.30 -6.30
C LEU A 16 -11.90 0.37 -7.69
N GLN A 17 -13.08 0.65 -8.26
CA GLN A 17 -13.19 1.48 -9.46
C GLN A 17 -12.85 2.95 -9.21
N GLN A 18 -12.83 3.38 -7.94
CA GLN A 18 -12.48 4.73 -7.53
C GLN A 18 -10.98 4.89 -7.26
N MET A 19 -10.19 3.84 -7.44
CA MET A 19 -8.74 3.95 -7.48
C MET A 19 -8.33 4.92 -8.58
N THR A 20 -7.35 5.77 -8.27
CA THR A 20 -6.71 6.58 -9.32
C THR A 20 -5.97 5.68 -10.29
N VAL A 21 -5.80 6.12 -11.54
CA VAL A 21 -5.04 5.36 -12.55
C VAL A 21 -3.61 5.10 -12.07
N ALA A 22 -2.98 6.09 -11.42
CA ALA A 22 -1.63 5.96 -10.88
C ALA A 22 -1.55 4.93 -9.75
N ALA A 23 -2.51 4.93 -8.81
CA ALA A 23 -2.60 3.91 -7.75
C ALA A 23 -2.77 2.49 -8.32
N LEU A 24 -3.63 2.33 -9.33
CA LEU A 24 -3.86 1.05 -9.97
C LEU A 24 -2.61 0.54 -10.71
N ASP A 25 -1.93 1.41 -11.45
CA ASP A 25 -0.72 1.05 -12.19
C ASP A 25 0.45 0.74 -11.25
N ALA A 26 0.60 1.50 -10.16
CA ALA A 26 1.60 1.22 -9.12
C ALA A 26 1.34 -0.12 -8.43
N ALA A 27 0.09 -0.42 -8.08
CA ALA A 27 -0.28 -1.69 -7.45
C ALA A 27 -0.06 -2.88 -8.39
N ARG A 28 -0.43 -2.77 -9.68
CA ARG A 28 -0.21 -3.82 -10.67
C ARG A 28 1.26 -4.11 -10.93
N SER A 29 2.09 -3.07 -10.95
CA SER A 29 3.53 -3.21 -11.22
C SER A 29 4.35 -3.65 -10.00
N ALA A 30 3.75 -3.73 -8.80
CA ALA A 30 4.46 -4.18 -7.61
C ALA A 30 4.85 -5.66 -7.66
N ASP A 31 6.01 -5.99 -7.10
CA ASP A 31 6.45 -7.38 -6.93
C ASP A 31 5.71 -8.02 -5.75
N TYR A 32 5.49 -7.25 -4.68
CA TYR A 32 4.81 -7.66 -3.45
C TYR A 32 3.72 -6.66 -3.08
N ARG A 33 2.57 -7.18 -2.65
CA ARG A 33 1.38 -6.38 -2.31
C ARG A 33 0.88 -6.77 -0.94
N TYR A 34 0.78 -5.80 -0.06
CA TYR A 34 0.28 -5.98 1.30
C TYR A 34 -0.95 -5.11 1.50
N LEU A 35 -2.08 -5.70 1.85
CA LEU A 35 -3.25 -4.95 2.29
C LEU A 35 -3.13 -4.70 3.79
N GLU A 36 -3.14 -3.43 4.18
CA GLU A 36 -3.34 -3.07 5.58
C GLU A 36 -4.80 -3.33 5.99
N GLY A 37 -5.00 -4.22 6.97
CA GLY A 37 -6.34 -4.67 7.39
C GLY A 37 -6.90 -4.06 8.68
N TYR A 38 -6.28 -3.03 9.26
CA TYR A 38 -6.64 -2.55 10.61
C TYR A 38 -7.12 -1.11 10.71
N THR A 39 -6.91 -0.28 9.68
CA THR A 39 -7.41 1.11 9.63
C THR A 39 -8.81 1.18 9.04
N ALA A 40 -9.07 0.44 7.97
CA ALA A 40 -10.39 0.24 7.38
C ALA A 40 -10.44 -1.10 6.62
N LEU A 41 -11.65 -1.59 6.35
CA LEU A 41 -11.87 -2.86 5.66
C LEU A 41 -12.57 -2.61 4.33
N LEU A 42 -12.07 -3.24 3.27
CA LEU A 42 -12.82 -3.37 2.03
C LEU A 42 -14.02 -4.31 2.23
N PRO A 43 -15.12 -4.09 1.49
CA PRO A 43 -16.18 -5.08 1.36
C PRO A 43 -15.64 -6.45 0.93
N PRO A 44 -16.19 -7.58 1.41
CA PRO A 44 -15.71 -8.92 1.07
C PRO A 44 -15.68 -9.21 -0.44
N ASP A 45 -16.66 -8.69 -1.18
CA ASP A 45 -16.73 -8.77 -2.64
C ASP A 45 -15.59 -8.00 -3.32
N GLU A 46 -15.23 -6.84 -2.79
CA GLU A 46 -14.09 -6.06 -3.29
C GLU A 46 -12.74 -6.74 -2.98
N LEU A 47 -12.59 -7.44 -1.87
CA LEU A 47 -11.39 -8.24 -1.58
C LEU A 47 -11.15 -9.32 -2.65
N VAL A 48 -12.23 -9.96 -3.13
CA VAL A 48 -12.16 -10.95 -4.21
C VAL A 48 -11.82 -10.27 -5.54
N ASN A 49 -12.43 -9.12 -5.83
CA ASN A 49 -12.15 -8.34 -7.04
C ASN A 49 -10.69 -7.85 -7.07
N MET A 50 -10.12 -7.49 -5.92
CA MET A 50 -8.78 -6.95 -5.80
C MET A 50 -7.73 -7.90 -6.37
N GLU A 51 -7.79 -9.19 -6.03
CA GLU A 51 -6.81 -10.17 -6.50
C GLU A 51 -6.80 -10.29 -8.04
N GLY A 52 -7.98 -10.21 -8.68
CA GLY A 52 -8.08 -10.18 -10.15
C GLY A 52 -7.60 -8.87 -10.77
N LEU A 53 -7.67 -7.76 -10.03
CA LEU A 53 -7.36 -6.42 -10.53
C LEU A 53 -5.86 -6.10 -10.47
N ILE A 54 -5.21 -6.46 -9.36
CA ILE A 54 -3.81 -6.10 -9.08
C ILE A 54 -2.89 -7.31 -8.93
N GLY A 55 -3.43 -8.54 -8.79
CA GLY A 55 -2.66 -9.75 -8.54
C GLY A 55 -2.69 -10.19 -7.07
N PRO A 56 -1.93 -11.24 -6.70
CA PRO A 56 -1.93 -11.79 -5.35
C PRO A 56 -1.42 -10.77 -4.33
N TRP A 57 -2.01 -10.82 -3.14
CA TRP A 57 -1.73 -9.92 -2.03
C TRP A 57 -1.80 -10.66 -0.70
N GLU A 58 -1.17 -10.09 0.33
CA GLU A 58 -1.20 -10.61 1.70
C GLU A 58 -1.77 -9.59 2.68
N LEU A 59 -2.51 -10.06 3.68
CA LEU A 59 -3.02 -9.19 4.75
C LEU A 59 -1.89 -8.84 5.74
N ARG A 60 -1.79 -7.57 6.13
CA ARG A 60 -0.93 -7.08 7.21
C ARG A 60 -1.76 -6.38 8.28
N MET A 61 -1.57 -6.81 9.52
CA MET A 61 -2.20 -6.21 10.70
C MET A 61 -1.24 -5.20 11.35
N ARG A 62 -1.77 -4.40 12.27
CA ARG A 62 -1.07 -3.27 12.93
C ARG A 62 0.37 -3.58 13.33
N SER A 63 0.59 -4.68 14.04
CA SER A 63 1.92 -5.03 14.54
C SER A 63 2.96 -5.15 13.43
N ALA A 64 2.58 -5.68 12.27
CA ALA A 64 3.49 -5.82 11.13
C ALA A 64 3.73 -4.51 10.37
N VAL A 65 2.87 -3.50 10.56
CA VAL A 65 3.05 -2.16 9.96
C VAL A 65 3.83 -1.24 10.91
N GLU A 66 3.58 -1.32 12.21
CA GLU A 66 4.31 -0.55 13.23
C GLU A 66 5.74 -1.09 13.45
N GLU A 67 5.97 -2.38 13.20
CA GLU A 67 7.28 -3.05 13.15
C GLU A 67 7.61 -3.56 11.72
N PRO A 68 7.84 -2.65 10.74
CA PRO A 68 7.89 -2.94 9.30
C PRO A 68 9.25 -3.50 8.85
N HIS A 69 9.99 -4.19 9.71
CA HIS A 69 11.36 -4.61 9.41
C HIS A 69 11.44 -5.53 8.18
N ASP A 70 10.50 -6.46 8.03
CA ASP A 70 10.41 -7.34 6.87
C ASP A 70 10.03 -6.55 5.61
N LEU A 71 9.02 -5.68 5.70
CA LEU A 71 8.50 -4.87 4.61
C LEU A 71 9.56 -3.91 4.05
N LEU A 72 10.26 -3.17 4.91
CA LEU A 72 11.34 -2.25 4.49
C LEU A 72 12.56 -3.01 3.97
N SER A 73 12.89 -4.17 4.55
CA SER A 73 13.98 -5.01 4.05
C SER A 73 13.70 -5.52 2.65
N LEU A 74 12.47 -5.95 2.38
CA LEU A 74 12.05 -6.42 1.07
C LEU A 74 12.08 -5.29 0.03
N ALA A 75 11.61 -4.11 0.41
CA ALA A 75 11.58 -2.90 -0.42
C ALA A 75 12.97 -2.45 -0.90
N GLN A 76 14.05 -2.81 -0.20
CA GLN A 76 15.41 -2.54 -0.66
C GLN A 76 15.77 -3.28 -1.96
N THR A 77 15.07 -4.36 -2.31
CA THR A 77 15.41 -5.18 -3.48
C THR A 77 14.26 -5.38 -4.47
N ALA A 78 13.05 -4.97 -4.09
CA ALA A 78 11.83 -5.18 -4.86
C ALA A 78 10.88 -3.98 -4.74
N LYS A 79 9.91 -3.90 -5.66
CA LYS A 79 8.80 -2.95 -5.59
C LYS A 79 7.74 -3.48 -4.63
N VAL A 80 7.64 -2.87 -3.45
CA VAL A 80 6.67 -3.29 -2.42
C VAL A 80 5.54 -2.28 -2.34
N ALA A 81 4.30 -2.75 -2.44
CA ALA A 81 3.09 -1.95 -2.28
C ALA A 81 2.43 -2.23 -0.93
N LEU A 82 2.21 -1.18 -0.12
CA LEU A 82 1.29 -1.19 1.02
C LEU A 82 -0.01 -0.52 0.58
N LEU A 83 -1.05 -1.32 0.42
CA LEU A 83 -2.38 -0.92 0.02
C LEU A 83 -3.17 -0.49 1.25
N VAL A 84 -3.72 0.72 1.21
CA VAL A 84 -4.44 1.34 2.30
C VAL A 84 -5.84 1.69 1.83
N VAL A 85 -6.87 1.23 2.55
CA VAL A 85 -8.24 1.66 2.27
C VAL A 85 -8.35 3.15 2.56
N VAL A 86 -8.98 3.92 1.66
CA VAL A 86 -8.98 5.40 1.62
C VAL A 86 -7.64 5.96 1.10
N ASP A 87 -7.10 7.01 1.71
CA ASP A 87 -5.83 7.66 1.35
C ASP A 87 -4.76 7.32 2.41
N PRO A 88 -3.53 6.95 2.01
CA PRO A 88 -2.51 6.51 2.95
C PRO A 88 -2.17 7.56 4.01
N LEU A 89 -2.19 8.85 3.69
CA LEU A 89 -1.70 9.89 4.61
C LEU A 89 -2.80 10.46 5.53
N GLN A 90 -4.00 9.89 5.51
CA GLN A 90 -5.04 10.18 6.52
C GLN A 90 -4.72 9.51 7.87
N ALA A 91 -3.93 8.44 7.88
CA ALA A 91 -3.47 7.78 9.11
C ALA A 91 -2.02 8.18 9.44
N THR A 92 -1.75 8.47 10.72
CA THR A 92 -0.42 8.90 11.18
C THR A 92 0.64 7.79 11.10
N THR A 93 0.24 6.52 11.07
CA THR A 93 1.15 5.36 10.99
C THR A 93 1.88 5.29 9.65
N HIS A 94 1.28 5.74 8.55
CA HIS A 94 1.91 5.71 7.23
C HIS A 94 2.94 6.83 7.03
N VAL A 95 2.76 7.96 7.72
CA VAL A 95 3.76 9.05 7.73
C VAL A 95 5.06 8.58 8.39
N ASP A 96 4.96 7.77 9.46
CA ASP A 96 6.13 7.17 10.12
C ASP A 96 6.92 6.25 9.17
N LEU A 97 6.24 5.48 8.30
CA LEU A 97 6.92 4.68 7.27
C LEU A 97 7.72 5.53 6.29
N GLN A 98 7.20 6.70 5.88
CA GLN A 98 7.93 7.60 4.98
C GLN A 98 9.22 8.10 5.63
N ILE A 99 9.15 8.51 6.90
CA ILE A 99 10.32 8.99 7.67
C ILE A 99 11.37 7.87 7.76
N ARG A 100 10.96 6.64 8.11
CA ARG A 100 11.88 5.50 8.17
C ARG A 100 12.52 5.18 6.81
N CYS A 101 11.76 5.28 5.71
CA CYS A 101 12.31 5.11 4.38
C CYS A 101 13.36 6.18 4.06
N GLU A 102 13.10 7.44 4.39
CA GLU A 102 14.04 8.55 4.21
C GLU A 102 15.34 8.33 5.00
N GLU A 103 15.23 7.95 6.28
CA GLU A 103 16.39 7.64 7.14
C GLU A 103 17.24 6.48 6.61
N MET A 104 16.61 5.53 5.90
CA MET A 104 17.28 4.38 5.26
C MET A 104 17.77 4.67 3.83
N GLY A 105 17.47 5.84 3.26
CA GLY A 105 17.74 6.15 1.86
C GLY A 105 16.94 5.28 0.87
N LEU A 106 15.80 4.73 1.31
CA LEU A 106 14.91 3.88 0.53
C LEU A 106 13.90 4.77 -0.23
N PRO A 107 13.72 4.59 -1.56
CA PRO A 107 12.68 5.30 -2.29
C PRO A 107 11.30 5.00 -1.70
N CYS A 108 10.56 6.06 -1.35
CA CYS A 108 9.19 5.96 -0.85
C CYS A 108 8.29 6.83 -1.73
N HIS A 109 7.22 6.23 -2.24
CA HIS A 109 6.26 6.84 -3.14
C HIS A 109 4.87 6.78 -2.53
N VAL A 110 4.04 7.78 -2.82
CA VAL A 110 2.65 7.82 -2.38
C VAL A 110 1.76 8.00 -3.58
N GLU A 111 0.86 7.05 -3.78
CA GLU A 111 -0.24 7.17 -4.73
C GLU A 111 -1.52 7.45 -3.94
N HIS A 112 -2.05 8.64 -4.10
CA HIS A 112 -3.19 9.12 -3.33
C HIS A 112 -4.49 8.39 -3.71
N GLY A 113 -5.34 8.21 -2.70
CA GLY A 113 -6.68 7.64 -2.82
C GLY A 113 -7.76 8.69 -2.62
N VAL A 114 -8.96 8.44 -3.12
CA VAL A 114 -10.13 9.27 -2.79
C VAL A 114 -10.49 9.07 -1.31
N SER A 115 -10.70 10.17 -0.59
CA SER A 115 -11.15 10.15 0.81
C SER A 115 -12.51 10.84 0.96
N ILE A 116 -13.23 10.53 2.03
CA ILE A 116 -14.53 11.12 2.35
C ILE A 116 -14.46 12.52 2.99
N THR A 117 -13.25 12.95 3.38
CA THR A 117 -12.98 14.22 4.08
C THR A 117 -12.65 15.36 3.13
#